data_AF-A0ABD2JNS9-F1
#
_entry.id   AF-A0ABD2JNS9-F1
#
_cell.length_a   1.000
_cell.length_b   1.000
_cell.length_c   1.000
_cell.angle_alpha   90.00
_cell.angle_beta   90.00
_cell.angle_gamma   90.00
#
_symmetry.space_group_name_H-M   'P 1'
#
loop_
_entity.id
_entity.type
_entity.pdbx_description
1 polymer ?
#
loop_
_entity_poly.entity_id
_entity_poly.type
_entity_poly.pdbx_seq_one_letter_code
_entity_poly.pdbx_strand_id
1 'polypeptide(L)'
;MAVLLVATSLAILAVDFTLFPRRMAKTQYYGQSLMDTGTAAFIFVNAIADHDGMARGQSPRQRAAKATMQLFTFRVPTLLALFLIGVGRSVFIRLSGYGQDVTEYGVHWNFFLTLFCVRLFVIGVPNALLMPLGVLLGLLYQTALRLTSLEQWLLRPDFGESRHGFLGQNREGIFSLFGYCFIYALSLMYARCSAKLTLRDKKLSPLNVAGELGFSLCCYCSQRVLEAHFGLSASRRLANLAYAFAMLALFSTTCALFQFIQLVVPLPQDARRGGLVAAISRNALLHFLCANLMTGFVNLLAMASPHLEIHGHQIGETVAMLTYALLTSLLIYGIHLAKKQTR
;
A
#
# COMPACT_ATOMS: atom_id res chain seq x y z
N MET A 1 -6.58 1.80 -9.02
CA MET A 1 -5.10 1.88 -9.18
C MET A 1 -4.62 3.30 -9.37
N ALA A 2 -4.79 3.92 -10.54
CA ALA A 2 -4.27 5.27 -10.78
C ALA A 2 -4.75 6.33 -9.77
N VAL A 3 -6.05 6.37 -9.46
CA VAL A 3 -6.60 7.33 -8.48
C VAL A 3 -5.93 7.19 -7.11
N LEU A 4 -5.77 5.95 -6.62
CA LEU A 4 -5.07 5.67 -5.36
C LEU A 4 -3.61 6.17 -5.42
N LEU A 5 -2.89 5.91 -6.52
CA LEU A 5 -1.49 6.29 -6.67
C LEU A 5 -1.29 7.80 -6.71
N VAL A 6 -2.17 8.52 -7.42
CA VAL A 6 -2.15 9.99 -7.51
C VAL A 6 -2.53 10.61 -6.16
N ALA A 7 -3.55 10.09 -5.48
CA ALA A 7 -3.92 10.55 -4.15
C ALA A 7 -2.80 10.29 -3.13
N THR A 8 -2.13 9.14 -3.22
CA THR A 8 -0.99 8.80 -2.36
C THR A 8 0.20 9.71 -2.62
N SER A 9 0.56 9.98 -3.89
CA SER A 9 1.65 10.90 -4.21
C SER A 9 1.37 12.32 -3.75
N LEU A 10 0.12 12.79 -3.89
CA LEU A 10 -0.31 14.07 -3.35
C LEU A 10 -0.17 14.12 -1.84
N ALA A 11 -0.68 13.12 -1.11
CA ALA A 11 -0.60 13.08 0.35
C ALA A 11 0.86 13.02 0.86
N ILE A 12 1.75 12.31 0.16
CA ILE A 12 3.18 12.24 0.51
C ILE A 12 3.85 13.60 0.44
N LEU A 13 3.54 14.42 -0.57
CA LEU A 13 4.08 15.77 -0.65
C LEU A 13 3.34 16.72 0.30
N ALA A 14 2.01 16.61 0.37
CA ALA A 14 1.17 17.54 1.10
C ALA A 14 1.48 17.56 2.60
N VAL A 15 1.89 16.43 3.21
CA VAL A 15 2.18 16.35 4.65
C VAL A 15 3.30 17.29 5.11
N ASP A 16 4.15 17.73 4.18
CA ASP A 16 5.24 18.67 4.46
C ASP A 16 4.76 20.14 4.42
N PHE A 17 3.59 20.41 3.83
CA PHE A 17 2.98 21.74 3.72
C PHE A 17 2.02 22.08 4.88
N THR A 18 1.79 23.38 5.10
CA THR A 18 0.95 23.86 6.22
C THR A 18 -0.55 23.64 5.99
N LEU A 19 -0.97 23.63 4.72
CA LEU A 19 -2.35 23.36 4.31
C LEU A 19 -2.82 21.94 4.68
N PHE A 20 -1.89 20.98 4.81
CA PHE A 20 -2.26 19.61 5.15
C PHE A 20 -2.51 19.47 6.66
N PRO A 21 -3.74 19.12 7.08
CA PRO A 21 -4.06 19.04 8.50
C PRO A 21 -3.18 17.99 9.18
N ARG A 22 -2.45 18.38 10.25
CA ARG A 22 -1.59 17.45 11.00
C ARG A 22 -2.32 16.22 11.54
N ARG A 23 -3.64 16.31 11.79
CA ARG A 23 -4.49 15.15 12.12
C ARG A 23 -4.57 14.07 11.03
N MET A 24 -4.27 14.42 9.77
CA MET A 24 -4.23 13.49 8.64
C MET A 24 -2.84 12.88 8.43
N ALA A 25 -1.82 13.37 9.15
CA ALA A 25 -0.49 12.79 9.16
C ALA A 25 -0.50 11.44 9.90
N LYS A 26 0.59 10.70 9.73
CA LYS A 26 0.77 9.35 10.27
C LYS A 26 0.52 9.29 11.78
N THR A 27 -0.27 8.32 12.23
CA THR A 27 -0.47 8.10 13.68
C THR A 27 0.73 7.38 14.29
N GLN A 28 1.07 7.74 15.54
CA GLN A 28 2.23 7.17 16.25
C GLN A 28 1.89 5.95 17.13
N TYR A 29 0.70 5.96 17.75
CA TYR A 29 0.26 4.91 18.68
C TYR A 29 -1.00 4.23 18.18
N TYR A 30 -2.14 4.92 18.29
CA TYR A 30 -3.45 4.40 17.93
C TYR A 30 -4.24 5.43 17.11
N GLY A 31 -5.30 4.96 16.48
CA GLY A 31 -6.13 5.74 15.58
C GLY A 31 -5.81 5.44 14.11
N GLN A 32 -6.49 6.16 13.23
CA GLN A 32 -6.36 6.01 11.80
C GLN A 32 -6.34 7.40 11.17
N SER A 33 -5.37 7.63 10.30
CA SER A 33 -5.31 8.84 9.47
C SER A 33 -5.19 8.51 7.99
N LEU A 34 -5.30 9.53 7.14
CA LEU A 34 -5.15 9.36 5.69
C LEU A 34 -3.78 8.76 5.34
N MET A 35 -2.71 9.22 5.98
CA MET A 35 -1.35 8.75 5.72
C MET A 35 -1.07 7.33 6.22
N ASP A 36 -1.93 6.79 7.10
CA ASP A 36 -1.82 5.41 7.55
C ASP A 36 -2.32 4.39 6.51
N THR A 37 -2.99 4.84 5.45
CA THR A 37 -3.56 3.95 4.43
C THR A 37 -2.54 3.40 3.44
N GLY A 38 -1.43 4.11 3.22
CA GLY A 38 -0.51 3.85 2.10
C GLY A 38 -0.03 2.40 2.00
N THR A 39 0.59 1.87 3.05
CA THR A 39 1.18 0.51 3.02
C THR A 39 0.14 -0.57 2.80
N ALA A 40 -0.97 -0.53 3.54
CA ALA A 40 -2.05 -1.48 3.37
C ALA A 40 -2.67 -1.38 1.96
N ALA A 41 -2.77 -0.17 1.40
CA ALA A 41 -3.32 0.03 0.06
C ALA A 41 -2.45 -0.63 -1.01
N PHE A 42 -1.12 -0.48 -0.94
CA PHE A 42 -0.20 -1.17 -1.86
C PHE A 42 -0.31 -2.68 -1.76
N ILE A 43 -0.47 -3.23 -0.56
CA ILE A 43 -0.62 -4.67 -0.35
C ILE A 43 -1.95 -5.18 -0.93
N PHE A 44 -3.05 -4.47 -0.67
CA PHE A 44 -4.37 -4.77 -1.21
C PHE A 44 -4.36 -4.76 -2.75
N VAL A 45 -3.78 -3.71 -3.33
CA VAL A 45 -3.56 -3.55 -4.77
C VAL A 45 -2.76 -4.71 -5.36
N ASN A 46 -1.68 -5.10 -4.70
CA ASN A 46 -0.83 -6.18 -5.14
C ASN A 46 -1.57 -7.53 -5.13
N ALA A 47 -2.38 -7.80 -4.12
CA ALA A 47 -3.17 -9.03 -4.04
C ALA A 47 -4.20 -9.14 -5.17
N ILE A 48 -4.90 -8.04 -5.50
CA ILE A 48 -5.83 -7.99 -6.63
C ILE A 48 -5.09 -8.24 -7.95
N ALA A 49 -3.98 -7.54 -8.17
CA ALA A 49 -3.19 -7.68 -9.39
C ALA A 49 -2.61 -9.11 -9.57
N ASP A 50 -2.18 -9.73 -8.47
CA ASP A 50 -1.69 -11.11 -8.48
C ASP A 50 -2.81 -12.09 -8.84
N HIS A 51 -4.01 -11.91 -8.29
CA HIS A 51 -5.20 -12.69 -8.65
C HIS A 51 -5.55 -12.58 -10.14
N ASP A 52 -5.60 -11.37 -10.69
CA ASP A 52 -5.90 -11.14 -12.11
C ASP A 52 -4.86 -11.79 -13.03
N GLY A 53 -3.58 -11.78 -12.63
CA GLY A 53 -2.51 -12.47 -13.32
C GLY A 53 -2.69 -14.00 -13.32
N MET A 54 -3.15 -14.57 -12.20
CA MET A 54 -3.43 -16.00 -12.07
C MET A 54 -4.70 -16.44 -12.82
N ALA A 55 -5.72 -15.59 -12.89
CA ALA A 55 -7.04 -15.90 -13.45
C ALA A 55 -7.10 -15.91 -14.99
N ARG A 56 -6.10 -15.34 -15.69
CA ARG A 56 -6.01 -15.37 -17.16
C ARG A 56 -5.73 -16.79 -17.67
N GLY A 57 -6.83 -17.50 -17.95
CA GLY A 57 -6.98 -18.92 -18.27
C GLY A 57 -5.86 -19.57 -19.09
N GLN A 58 -4.99 -20.31 -18.39
CA GLN A 58 -4.02 -21.23 -19.01
C GLN A 58 -4.10 -22.59 -18.34
N SER A 59 -3.80 -23.64 -19.12
CA SER A 59 -3.81 -25.04 -18.69
C SER A 59 -2.82 -25.31 -17.54
N PRO A 60 -3.06 -26.32 -16.67
CA PRO A 60 -2.21 -26.63 -15.51
C PRO A 60 -0.73 -26.85 -15.85
N ARG A 61 -0.44 -27.46 -17.00
CA ARG A 61 0.92 -27.75 -17.50
C ARG A 61 1.64 -26.49 -18.00
N GLN A 62 0.89 -25.56 -18.61
CA GLN A 62 1.40 -24.24 -18.99
C GLN A 62 1.60 -23.32 -17.76
N ARG A 63 0.81 -23.49 -16.68
CA ARG A 63 1.00 -22.74 -15.43
C ARG A 63 2.32 -23.03 -14.75
N ALA A 64 2.79 -24.27 -14.69
CA ALA A 64 4.04 -24.62 -14.00
C ALA A 64 5.29 -24.07 -14.74
N ALA A 65 5.35 -24.25 -16.06
CA ALA A 65 6.44 -23.73 -16.90
C ALA A 65 6.46 -22.19 -16.91
N LYS A 66 5.29 -21.56 -17.01
CA LYS A 66 5.18 -20.09 -17.03
C LYS A 66 5.30 -19.48 -15.63
N ALA A 67 4.93 -20.16 -14.55
CA ALA A 67 5.19 -19.70 -13.19
C ALA A 67 6.69 -19.60 -12.92
N THR A 68 7.47 -20.61 -13.36
CA THR A 68 8.94 -20.61 -13.27
C THR A 68 9.55 -19.50 -14.14
N MET A 69 9.07 -19.35 -15.39
CA MET A 69 9.53 -18.28 -16.28
C MET A 69 9.11 -16.87 -15.83
N GLN A 70 7.91 -16.70 -15.26
CA GLN A 70 7.42 -15.42 -14.71
C GLN A 70 8.09 -15.06 -13.38
N LEU A 71 8.46 -16.06 -12.58
CA LEU A 71 9.32 -15.90 -11.41
C LEU A 71 10.62 -15.20 -11.82
N PHE A 72 11.35 -15.76 -12.78
CA PHE A 72 12.62 -15.21 -13.23
C PHE A 72 12.49 -13.94 -14.08
N THR A 73 11.50 -13.83 -14.96
CA THR A 73 11.41 -12.72 -15.93
C THR A 73 10.78 -11.45 -15.37
N PHE A 74 9.83 -11.55 -14.42
CA PHE A 74 9.07 -10.38 -13.93
C PHE A 74 9.07 -10.21 -12.42
N ARG A 75 9.12 -11.30 -11.63
CA ARG A 75 9.05 -11.21 -10.16
C ARG A 75 10.41 -10.98 -9.51
N VAL A 76 11.47 -11.63 -9.98
CA VAL A 76 12.85 -11.47 -9.47
C VAL A 76 13.37 -10.03 -9.69
N PRO A 77 13.21 -9.38 -10.87
CA PRO A 77 13.62 -7.99 -11.04
C PRO A 77 12.87 -7.01 -10.13
N THR A 78 11.58 -7.26 -9.89
CA THR A 78 10.77 -6.41 -9.00
C THR A 78 11.18 -6.59 -7.54
N LEU A 79 11.44 -7.82 -7.09
CA LEU A 79 11.96 -8.10 -5.75
C LEU A 79 13.34 -7.47 -5.53
N LEU A 80 14.24 -7.64 -6.51
CA LEU A 80 15.57 -7.06 -6.46
C LEU A 80 15.48 -5.52 -6.44
N ALA A 81 14.63 -4.92 -7.26
CA ALA A 81 14.40 -3.48 -7.23
C ALA A 81 13.89 -3.00 -5.88
N LEU A 82 12.88 -3.66 -5.29
CA LEU A 82 12.37 -3.32 -3.95
C LEU A 82 13.45 -3.42 -2.87
N PHE A 83 14.26 -4.48 -2.92
CA PHE A 83 15.36 -4.67 -1.99
C PHE A 83 16.43 -3.59 -2.14
N LEU A 84 16.93 -3.36 -3.36
CA LEU A 84 17.97 -2.37 -3.64
C LEU A 84 17.50 -0.95 -3.31
N ILE A 85 16.26 -0.59 -3.65
CA ILE A 85 15.68 0.71 -3.29
C ILE A 85 15.52 0.83 -1.77
N GLY A 86 15.07 -0.25 -1.12
CA GLY A 86 14.92 -0.29 0.34
C GLY A 86 16.25 -0.06 1.06
N VAL A 87 17.29 -0.80 0.68
CA VAL A 87 18.65 -0.64 1.25
C VAL A 87 19.21 0.74 0.89
N GLY A 88 19.09 1.15 -0.37
CA GLY A 88 19.58 2.45 -0.86
C GLY A 88 18.96 3.62 -0.10
N ARG A 89 17.66 3.58 0.18
CA ARG A 89 16.98 4.59 1.03
C ARG A 89 17.57 4.64 2.43
N SER A 90 17.75 3.50 3.08
CA SER A 90 18.29 3.45 4.45
C SER A 90 19.73 3.96 4.54
N VAL A 91 20.55 3.66 3.53
CA VAL A 91 21.91 4.20 3.40
C VAL A 91 21.87 5.71 3.16
N PHE A 92 21.05 6.18 2.23
CA PHE A 92 20.94 7.61 1.90
C PHE A 92 20.52 8.45 3.12
N ILE A 93 19.52 8.02 3.88
CA ILE A 93 19.06 8.72 5.09
C ILE A 93 20.20 8.79 6.12
N ARG A 94 20.92 7.68 6.32
CA ARG A 94 22.04 7.63 7.26
C ARG A 94 23.20 8.55 6.84
N LEU A 95 23.50 8.63 5.54
CA LEU A 95 24.59 9.46 5.02
C LEU A 95 24.23 10.95 4.95
N SER A 96 22.97 11.28 4.65
CA SER A 96 22.48 12.65 4.55
C SER A 96 22.29 13.33 5.91
N GLY A 97 22.28 12.56 7.01
CA GLY A 97 21.94 13.07 8.33
C GLY A 97 20.47 13.49 8.47
N TYR A 98 19.61 13.14 7.51
CA TYR A 98 18.19 13.45 7.56
C TYR A 98 17.53 12.64 8.68
N GLY A 99 16.80 13.32 9.58
CA GLY A 99 16.08 12.67 10.66
C GLY A 99 14.96 11.77 10.11
N GLN A 100 15.06 10.46 10.36
CA GLN A 100 13.96 9.53 10.09
C GLN A 100 13.15 9.29 11.36
N ASP A 101 11.83 9.31 11.22
CA ASP A 101 10.95 8.85 12.29
C ASP A 101 11.09 7.33 12.46
N VAL A 102 11.85 6.94 13.49
CA VAL A 102 12.12 5.53 13.85
C VAL A 102 10.83 4.80 14.22
N THR A 103 9.81 5.51 14.70
CA THR A 103 8.54 4.89 15.10
C THR A 103 7.71 4.38 13.91
N GLU A 104 8.06 4.79 12.67
CA GLU A 104 7.33 4.30 11.49
C GLU A 104 7.63 2.85 11.14
N TYR A 105 8.92 2.49 11.09
CA TYR A 105 9.39 1.18 10.64
C TYR A 105 10.62 0.68 11.43
N GLY A 106 11.35 1.59 12.07
CA GLY A 106 12.65 1.33 12.69
C GLY A 106 13.78 2.15 12.07
N VAL A 107 15.00 1.85 12.49
CA VAL A 107 16.21 2.60 12.15
C VAL A 107 16.70 2.31 10.73
N HIS A 108 16.62 1.06 10.30
CA HIS A 108 17.11 0.60 8.99
C HIS A 108 16.00 0.06 8.09
N TRP A 109 14.80 -0.12 8.64
CA TRP A 109 13.64 -0.62 7.93
C TRP A 109 12.83 0.50 7.30
N ASN A 110 12.13 0.19 6.22
CA ASN A 110 11.25 1.13 5.55
C ASN A 110 10.17 0.40 4.73
N PHE A 111 9.26 1.18 4.17
CA PHE A 111 8.17 0.72 3.32
C PHE A 111 8.58 -0.28 2.22
N PHE A 112 9.70 -0.06 1.52
CA PHE A 112 10.12 -0.93 0.42
C PHE A 112 10.58 -2.30 0.94
N LEU A 113 11.26 -2.33 2.08
CA LEU A 113 11.65 -3.58 2.75
C LEU A 113 10.42 -4.35 3.28
N THR A 114 9.42 -3.65 3.82
CA THR A 114 8.14 -4.26 4.18
C THR A 114 7.47 -4.91 2.96
N LEU A 115 7.37 -4.19 1.83
CA LEU A 115 6.82 -4.76 0.60
C LEU A 115 7.65 -5.94 0.07
N PHE A 116 8.97 -5.86 0.11
CA PHE A 116 9.86 -6.93 -0.28
C PHE A 116 9.58 -8.21 0.53
N CYS A 117 9.53 -8.11 1.86
CA CYS A 117 9.25 -9.24 2.74
C CYS A 117 7.86 -9.85 2.54
N VAL A 118 6.83 -9.02 2.36
CA VAL A 118 5.48 -9.52 2.02
C VAL A 118 5.49 -10.23 0.68
N ARG A 119 6.23 -9.73 -0.32
CA ARG A 119 6.37 -10.40 -1.62
C ARG A 119 7.13 -11.73 -1.52
N LEU A 120 8.14 -11.83 -0.65
CA LEU A 120 8.81 -13.11 -0.36
C LEU A 120 7.82 -14.12 0.22
N PHE A 121 6.98 -13.71 1.18
CA PHE A 121 5.91 -14.56 1.72
C PHE A 121 4.99 -15.08 0.61
N VAL A 122 4.54 -14.20 -0.29
CA VAL A 122 3.66 -14.57 -1.41
C VAL A 122 4.29 -15.57 -2.37
N ILE A 123 5.60 -15.45 -2.60
CA ILE A 123 6.34 -16.33 -3.53
C ILE A 123 6.69 -17.67 -2.87
N GLY A 124 7.05 -17.64 -1.59
CA GLY A 124 7.47 -18.83 -0.84
C GLY A 124 6.30 -19.75 -0.45
N VAL A 125 5.08 -19.22 -0.35
CA VAL A 125 3.91 -19.98 0.11
C VAL A 125 3.05 -20.45 -1.08
N PRO A 126 2.67 -21.73 -1.15
CA PRO A 126 1.76 -22.23 -2.17
C PRO A 126 0.42 -21.46 -2.20
N ASN A 127 -0.10 -21.19 -3.40
CA ASN A 127 -1.31 -20.37 -3.59
C ASN A 127 -2.55 -20.89 -2.82
N ALA A 128 -2.66 -22.21 -2.62
CA ALA A 128 -3.71 -22.83 -1.83
C ALA A 128 -3.60 -22.48 -0.33
N LEU A 129 -2.38 -22.31 0.17
CA LEU A 129 -2.08 -22.04 1.58
C LEU A 129 -1.95 -20.55 1.91
N LEU A 130 -1.78 -19.67 0.91
CA LEU A 130 -1.62 -18.22 1.14
C LEU A 130 -2.71 -17.62 2.03
N MET A 131 -3.97 -17.93 1.73
CA MET A 131 -5.11 -17.41 2.49
C MET A 131 -5.17 -17.96 3.93
N PRO A 132 -5.22 -19.29 4.16
CA PRO A 132 -5.29 -19.82 5.52
C PRO A 132 -4.04 -19.46 6.35
N LEU A 133 -2.84 -19.45 5.76
CA LEU A 133 -1.62 -19.12 6.48
C LEU A 133 -1.55 -17.62 6.84
N GLY A 134 -1.91 -16.72 5.93
CA GLY A 134 -1.93 -15.29 6.24
C GLY A 134 -2.98 -14.94 7.31
N VAL A 135 -4.14 -15.60 7.28
CA VAL A 135 -5.15 -15.49 8.35
C VAL A 135 -4.60 -15.99 9.68
N LEU A 136 -4.00 -17.19 9.69
CA LEU A 136 -3.39 -17.77 10.88
C LEU A 136 -2.31 -16.86 11.48
N LEU A 137 -1.40 -16.34 10.65
CA LEU A 137 -0.34 -15.43 11.09
C LEU A 137 -0.90 -14.16 11.72
N GLY A 138 -1.93 -13.55 11.11
CA GLY A 138 -2.58 -12.37 11.68
C GLY A 138 -3.27 -12.63 13.02
N LEU A 139 -3.95 -13.77 13.15
CA LEU A 139 -4.60 -14.16 14.39
C LEU A 139 -3.58 -14.46 15.49
N LEU A 140 -2.56 -15.27 15.21
CA LEU A 140 -1.48 -15.56 16.15
C LEU A 140 -0.74 -14.29 16.59
N TYR A 141 -0.47 -13.38 15.65
CA TYR A 141 0.15 -12.11 15.95
C TYR A 141 -0.73 -11.22 16.83
N GLN A 142 -2.03 -11.13 16.54
CA GLN A 142 -2.96 -10.38 17.39
C GLN A 142 -3.09 -10.98 18.79
N THR A 143 -3.10 -12.32 18.90
CA THR A 143 -3.08 -13.03 20.18
C THR A 143 -1.78 -12.74 20.94
N ALA A 144 -0.63 -12.76 20.25
CA ALA A 144 0.66 -12.42 20.85
C ALA A 144 0.70 -10.97 21.34
N LEU A 145 0.22 -10.00 20.55
CA LEU A 145 0.10 -8.60 20.98
C LEU A 145 -0.71 -8.45 22.27
N ARG A 146 -1.79 -9.23 22.41
CA ARG A 146 -2.70 -9.12 23.56
C ARG A 146 -2.24 -9.87 24.81
N LEU A 147 -1.73 -11.09 24.64
CA LEU A 147 -1.41 -11.99 25.76
C LEU A 147 0.03 -11.87 26.26
N THR A 148 0.91 -11.21 25.50
CA THR A 148 2.32 -11.01 25.88
C THR A 148 2.64 -9.52 26.01
N SER A 149 3.85 -9.20 26.47
CA SER A 149 4.35 -7.82 26.51
C SER A 149 4.73 -7.24 25.13
N LEU A 150 4.44 -7.94 24.03
CA LEU A 150 4.85 -7.56 22.67
C LEU A 150 4.30 -6.19 22.26
N GLU A 151 3.03 -5.89 22.52
CA GLU A 151 2.45 -4.57 22.18
C GLU A 151 3.16 -3.44 22.92
N GLN A 152 3.37 -3.60 24.22
CA GLN A 152 4.08 -2.63 25.06
C GLN A 152 5.52 -2.44 24.60
N TRP A 153 6.20 -3.53 24.22
CA TRP A 153 7.55 -3.47 23.70
C TRP A 153 7.61 -2.78 22.33
N LEU A 154 6.65 -3.01 21.44
CA LEU A 154 6.59 -2.35 20.12
C LEU A 154 6.22 -0.87 20.19
N LEU A 155 5.38 -0.46 21.14
CA LEU A 155 4.97 0.93 21.33
C LEU A 155 5.88 1.73 22.28
N ARG A 156 6.90 1.08 22.85
CA ARG A 156 7.79 1.70 23.84
C ARG A 156 8.41 3.00 23.30
N PRO A 157 8.38 4.11 24.08
CA PRO A 157 9.06 5.35 23.72
C PRO A 157 10.58 5.18 23.71
N ASP A 158 11.26 5.88 22.81
CA ASP A 158 12.72 5.75 22.59
C ASP A 158 13.56 6.67 23.51
N PHE A 159 12.95 7.37 24.46
CA PHE A 159 13.57 8.45 25.25
C PHE A 159 14.51 8.01 26.39
N GLY A 160 15.00 6.77 26.44
CA GLY A 160 15.83 6.36 27.58
C GLY A 160 16.58 5.02 27.51
N GLU A 161 16.27 4.14 26.57
CA GLU A 161 17.01 2.88 26.41
C GLU A 161 17.42 2.67 24.95
N SER A 162 18.69 2.32 24.74
CA SER A 162 19.22 2.02 23.43
C SER A 162 18.54 0.78 22.84
N ARG A 163 18.05 0.90 21.59
CA ARG A 163 17.57 -0.24 20.82
C ARG A 163 18.73 -1.20 20.54
N HIS A 164 18.76 -2.33 21.24
CA HIS A 164 19.81 -3.34 21.09
C HIS A 164 19.49 -4.33 19.96
N GLY A 165 20.51 -4.60 19.14
CA GLY A 165 20.44 -5.57 18.04
C GLY A 165 19.57 -5.12 16.86
N PHE A 166 19.69 -5.83 15.74
CA PHE A 166 18.96 -5.51 14.52
C PHE A 166 17.43 -5.62 14.69
N LEU A 167 16.98 -6.61 15.47
CA LEU A 167 15.56 -6.83 15.74
C LEU A 167 14.95 -5.67 16.54
N GLY A 168 15.61 -5.21 17.62
CA GLY A 168 15.10 -4.09 18.43
C GLY A 168 15.12 -2.77 17.67
N GLN A 169 16.12 -2.57 16.80
CA GLN A 169 16.21 -1.39 15.94
C GLN A 169 15.11 -1.32 14.88
N ASN A 170 14.55 -2.46 14.46
CA ASN A 170 13.60 -2.57 13.34
C ASN A 170 12.29 -3.26 13.72
N ARG A 171 11.98 -3.31 15.02
CA ARG A 171 10.89 -4.11 15.57
C ARG A 171 9.53 -3.75 14.97
N GLU A 172 9.24 -2.47 14.77
CA GLU A 172 7.98 -1.98 14.20
C GLU A 172 7.77 -2.54 12.79
N GLY A 173 8.79 -2.40 11.93
CA GLY A 173 8.74 -2.87 10.55
C GLY A 173 8.71 -4.38 10.39
N ILE A 174 9.43 -5.11 11.26
CA ILE A 174 9.51 -6.58 11.21
C ILE A 174 8.22 -7.21 11.72
N PHE A 175 7.70 -6.80 12.88
CA PHE A 175 6.51 -7.42 13.45
C PHE A 175 5.22 -7.01 12.73
N SER A 176 5.16 -5.81 12.13
CA SER A 176 4.03 -5.43 11.27
C SER A 176 3.88 -6.31 10.02
N LEU A 177 4.90 -7.09 9.62
CA LEU A 177 4.81 -8.04 8.51
C LEU A 177 3.68 -9.05 8.68
N PHE A 178 3.41 -9.51 9.91
CA PHE A 178 2.34 -10.49 10.16
C PHE A 178 0.96 -9.89 9.85
N GLY A 179 0.72 -8.66 10.29
CA GLY A 179 -0.48 -7.89 9.96
C GLY A 179 -0.62 -7.63 8.46
N TYR A 180 0.48 -7.30 7.79
CA TYR A 180 0.48 -7.09 6.34
C TYR A 180 0.27 -8.38 5.53
N CYS A 181 0.77 -9.54 5.99
CA CYS A 181 0.46 -10.84 5.40
C CYS A 181 -1.03 -11.18 5.56
N PHE A 182 -1.63 -10.84 6.70
CA PHE A 182 -3.07 -10.97 6.92
C PHE A 182 -3.88 -10.10 5.95
N ILE A 183 -3.51 -8.82 5.80
CA ILE A 183 -4.13 -7.91 4.83
C ILE A 183 -4.03 -8.49 3.42
N TYR A 184 -2.85 -8.98 3.01
CA TYR A 184 -2.68 -9.61 1.70
C TYR A 184 -3.62 -10.81 1.51
N ALA A 185 -3.69 -11.71 2.50
CA ALA A 185 -4.53 -12.92 2.45
C ALA A 185 -6.02 -12.60 2.30
N LEU A 186 -6.56 -11.66 3.09
CA LEU A 186 -7.96 -11.24 2.95
C LEU A 186 -8.21 -10.43 1.67
N SER A 187 -7.24 -9.65 1.21
CA SER A 187 -7.33 -8.97 -0.09
C SER A 187 -7.40 -9.96 -1.26
N LEU A 188 -6.64 -11.05 -1.18
CA LEU A 188 -6.67 -12.14 -2.16
C LEU A 188 -8.01 -12.89 -2.12
N MET A 189 -8.58 -13.10 -0.92
CA MET A 189 -9.92 -13.66 -0.76
C MET A 189 -10.98 -12.74 -1.39
N TYR A 190 -10.93 -11.44 -1.10
CA TYR A 190 -11.79 -10.43 -1.71
C TYR A 190 -11.71 -10.47 -3.25
N ALA A 191 -10.50 -10.48 -3.82
CA ALA A 191 -10.30 -10.56 -5.27
C ALA A 191 -10.90 -11.83 -5.90
N ARG A 192 -10.73 -12.99 -5.25
CA ARG A 192 -11.31 -14.26 -5.71
C ARG A 192 -12.84 -14.24 -5.66
N CYS A 193 -13.43 -13.70 -4.60
CA CYS A 193 -14.88 -13.60 -4.44
C CYS A 193 -15.48 -12.63 -5.47
N SER A 194 -14.88 -11.45 -5.60
CA SER A 194 -15.27 -10.44 -6.61
C SER A 194 -15.23 -11.03 -8.02
N ALA A 195 -14.14 -11.70 -8.41
CA ALA A 195 -14.00 -12.29 -9.74
C ALA A 195 -15.00 -13.44 -10.00
N LYS A 196 -15.31 -14.28 -9.02
CA LYS A 196 -16.35 -15.32 -9.17
C LYS A 196 -17.72 -14.71 -9.46
N LEU A 197 -18.04 -13.60 -8.80
CA LEU A 197 -19.26 -12.85 -9.05
C LEU A 197 -19.23 -12.22 -10.46
N THR A 198 -18.09 -11.73 -10.95
CA THR A 198 -17.97 -11.09 -12.28
C THR A 198 -17.96 -12.08 -13.44
N LEU A 199 -17.37 -13.27 -13.24
CA LEU A 199 -17.28 -14.31 -14.28
C LEU A 199 -18.63 -14.93 -14.64
N ARG A 200 -19.62 -14.88 -13.73
CA ARG A 200 -20.94 -15.50 -13.94
C ARG A 200 -21.77 -14.76 -15.00
N ASP A 201 -21.61 -13.43 -15.11
CA ASP A 201 -22.50 -12.59 -15.94
C ASP A 201 -21.82 -11.91 -17.14
N LYS A 202 -20.46 -11.93 -17.26
CA LYS A 202 -19.65 -11.16 -18.26
C LYS A 202 -19.93 -9.65 -18.33
N LYS A 203 -20.93 -9.16 -17.60
CA LYS A 203 -21.33 -7.78 -17.37
C LYS A 203 -21.30 -7.55 -15.87
N LEU A 204 -20.88 -6.35 -15.47
CA LEU A 204 -20.99 -5.92 -14.09
C LEU A 204 -22.48 -5.93 -13.70
N SER A 205 -22.86 -6.58 -12.61
CA SER A 205 -24.24 -6.62 -12.11
C SER A 205 -24.35 -5.93 -10.75
N PRO A 206 -25.56 -5.45 -10.36
CA PRO A 206 -25.79 -4.91 -9.02
C PRO A 206 -25.44 -5.90 -7.90
N LEU A 207 -25.51 -7.22 -8.18
CA LEU A 207 -25.14 -8.26 -7.24
C LEU A 207 -23.63 -8.27 -6.95
N ASN A 208 -22.78 -7.94 -7.93
CA ASN A 208 -21.34 -7.74 -7.69
C ASN A 208 -21.10 -6.64 -6.66
N VAL A 209 -21.71 -5.48 -6.90
CA VAL A 209 -21.57 -4.30 -6.03
C VAL A 209 -22.12 -4.61 -4.64
N ALA A 210 -23.29 -5.24 -4.55
CA ALA A 210 -23.87 -5.65 -3.27
C ALA A 210 -22.97 -6.65 -2.52
N GLY A 211 -22.37 -7.62 -3.22
CA GLY A 211 -21.44 -8.57 -2.62
C GLY A 211 -20.16 -7.91 -2.08
N GLU A 212 -19.62 -6.93 -2.81
CA GLU A 212 -18.44 -6.17 -2.37
C GLU A 212 -18.74 -5.22 -1.22
N LEU A 213 -19.90 -4.55 -1.25
CA LEU A 213 -20.39 -3.77 -0.11
C LEU A 213 -20.65 -4.67 1.10
N GLY A 214 -21.19 -5.87 0.90
CA GLY A 214 -21.37 -6.87 1.97
C GLY A 214 -20.06 -7.29 2.61
N PHE A 215 -19.02 -7.58 1.81
CA PHE A 215 -17.67 -7.84 2.31
C PHE A 215 -17.12 -6.64 3.10
N SER A 216 -17.32 -5.43 2.57
CA SER A 216 -16.87 -4.20 3.20
C SER A 216 -17.53 -3.97 4.57
N LEU A 217 -18.85 -4.16 4.63
CA LEU A 217 -19.63 -4.08 5.85
C LEU A 217 -19.18 -5.14 6.86
N CYS A 218 -18.91 -6.37 6.42
CA CYS A 218 -18.37 -7.41 7.29
C CYS A 218 -17.02 -7.01 7.90
N CYS A 219 -16.12 -6.43 7.11
CA CYS A 219 -14.84 -5.94 7.61
C CYS A 219 -15.03 -4.78 8.61
N TYR A 220 -15.91 -3.83 8.30
CA TYR A 220 -16.22 -2.72 9.20
C TYR A 220 -16.84 -3.20 10.52
N CYS A 221 -17.81 -4.11 10.47
CA CYS A 221 -18.38 -4.71 11.67
C CYS A 221 -17.33 -5.48 12.47
N SER A 222 -16.43 -6.22 11.80
CA SER A 222 -15.33 -6.91 12.47
C SER A 222 -14.39 -5.94 13.19
N GLN A 223 -14.01 -4.83 12.54
CA GLN A 223 -13.26 -3.75 13.18
C GLN A 223 -14.00 -3.23 14.43
N ARG A 224 -15.29 -2.90 14.32
CA ARG A 224 -16.07 -2.36 15.44
C ARG A 224 -16.23 -3.34 16.59
N VAL A 225 -16.38 -4.63 16.31
CA VAL A 225 -16.41 -5.66 17.34
C VAL A 225 -15.07 -5.73 18.07
N LEU A 226 -13.95 -5.69 17.34
CA LEU A 226 -12.60 -5.69 17.94
C LEU A 226 -12.36 -4.44 18.82
N GLU A 227 -12.80 -3.27 18.37
CA GLU A 227 -12.66 -2.02 19.14
C GLU A 227 -13.58 -2.01 20.37
N ALA A 228 -14.87 -2.31 20.20
CA ALA A 228 -15.87 -2.16 21.26
C ALA A 228 -15.84 -3.29 22.30
N HIS A 229 -15.65 -4.54 21.88
CA HIS A 229 -15.72 -5.69 22.80
C HIS A 229 -14.34 -6.16 23.28
N PHE A 230 -13.29 -5.98 22.48
CA PHE A 230 -11.94 -6.42 22.83
C PHE A 230 -10.99 -5.27 23.20
N GLY A 231 -11.45 -4.01 23.08
CA GLY A 231 -10.64 -2.82 23.37
C GLY A 231 -9.45 -2.65 22.43
N LEU A 232 -9.47 -3.29 21.25
CA LEU A 232 -8.35 -3.27 20.31
C LEU A 232 -8.42 -2.01 19.46
N SER A 233 -7.73 -0.96 19.88
CA SER A 233 -7.63 0.28 19.11
C SER A 233 -6.77 0.05 17.86
N ALA A 234 -7.22 0.49 16.69
CA ALA A 234 -6.45 0.35 15.45
C ALA A 234 -5.09 1.06 15.56
N SER A 235 -4.01 0.40 15.11
CA SER A 235 -2.67 0.95 15.09
C SER A 235 -1.93 0.58 13.80
N ARG A 236 -1.55 1.59 13.02
CA ARG A 236 -0.73 1.41 11.81
C ARG A 236 0.68 0.93 12.14
N ARG A 237 1.29 1.44 13.22
CA ARG A 237 2.62 1.03 13.69
C ARG A 237 2.70 -0.46 14.01
N LEU A 238 1.64 -1.00 14.63
CA LEU A 238 1.55 -2.43 14.93
C LEU A 238 1.06 -3.25 13.73
N ALA A 239 0.37 -2.64 12.76
CA ALA A 239 -0.44 -3.31 11.76
C ALA A 239 -1.38 -4.36 12.39
N ASN A 240 -2.03 -3.98 13.50
CA ASN A 240 -2.87 -4.89 14.27
C ASN A 240 -4.18 -5.25 13.54
N LEU A 241 -4.94 -6.20 14.09
CA LEU A 241 -6.12 -6.75 13.42
C LEU A 241 -7.23 -5.71 13.20
N ALA A 242 -7.45 -4.82 14.17
CA ALA A 242 -8.40 -3.71 14.04
C ALA A 242 -8.02 -2.76 12.89
N TYR A 243 -6.73 -2.40 12.77
CA TYR A 243 -6.22 -1.64 11.63
C TYR A 243 -6.40 -2.40 10.31
N ALA A 244 -6.10 -3.70 10.27
CA ALA A 244 -6.22 -4.50 9.05
C ALA A 244 -7.66 -4.52 8.52
N PHE A 245 -8.65 -4.75 9.38
CA PHE A 245 -10.06 -4.74 9.00
C PHE A 245 -10.53 -3.35 8.55
N ALA A 246 -10.08 -2.29 9.21
CA ALA A 246 -10.41 -0.93 8.80
C ALA A 246 -9.89 -0.60 7.40
N MET A 247 -8.63 -0.97 7.11
CA MET A 247 -8.03 -0.79 5.79
C MET A 247 -8.77 -1.61 4.73
N LEU A 248 -9.08 -2.87 5.02
CA LEU A 248 -9.84 -3.73 4.10
C LEU A 248 -11.22 -3.13 3.79
N ALA A 249 -11.96 -2.67 4.82
CA ALA A 249 -13.25 -2.00 4.65
C ALA A 249 -13.13 -0.74 3.78
N LEU A 250 -12.13 0.11 4.03
CA LEU A 250 -11.90 1.30 3.23
C LEU A 250 -11.67 0.97 1.75
N PHE A 251 -10.80 -0.01 1.46
CA PHE A 251 -10.44 -0.34 0.08
C PHE A 251 -11.55 -1.09 -0.65
N SER A 252 -12.25 -2.01 0.01
CA SER A 252 -13.40 -2.70 -0.60
C SER A 252 -14.56 -1.74 -0.85
N THR A 253 -14.83 -0.79 0.06
CA THR A 253 -15.84 0.27 -0.18
C THR A 253 -15.48 1.10 -1.41
N THR A 254 -14.20 1.49 -1.51
CA THR A 254 -13.71 2.29 -2.65
C THR A 254 -13.88 1.53 -3.97
N CYS A 255 -13.56 0.24 -4.00
CA CYS A 255 -13.76 -0.61 -5.18
C CYS A 255 -15.24 -0.76 -5.53
N ALA A 256 -16.09 -1.03 -4.54
CA ALA A 256 -17.53 -1.15 -4.72
C ALA A 256 -18.15 0.14 -5.26
N LEU A 257 -17.70 1.31 -4.77
CA LEU A 257 -18.13 2.62 -5.25
C LEU A 257 -17.76 2.83 -6.73
N PHE A 258 -16.52 2.51 -7.11
CA PHE A 258 -16.11 2.60 -8.52
C PHE A 258 -16.91 1.67 -9.42
N GLN A 259 -17.23 0.46 -8.95
CA GLN A 259 -18.09 -0.47 -9.68
C GLN A 259 -19.53 0.03 -9.79
N PHE A 260 -20.08 0.59 -8.71
CA PHE A 260 -21.39 1.23 -8.72
C PHE A 260 -21.46 2.37 -9.74
N ILE A 261 -20.46 3.25 -9.76
CA ILE A 261 -20.37 4.33 -10.75
C ILE A 261 -20.34 3.76 -12.18
N GLN A 262 -19.64 2.65 -12.41
CA GLN A 262 -19.64 1.99 -13.73
C GLN A 262 -20.99 1.38 -14.12
N LEU A 263 -21.85 1.02 -13.17
CA LEU A 263 -23.21 0.56 -13.45
C LEU A 263 -24.12 1.73 -13.86
N VAL A 264 -24.02 2.86 -13.16
CA VAL A 264 -24.87 4.03 -13.37
C VAL A 264 -24.41 4.83 -14.59
N VAL A 265 -23.10 4.97 -14.77
CA VAL A 265 -22.46 5.70 -15.88
C VAL A 265 -21.70 4.69 -16.74
N PRO A 266 -22.28 4.22 -17.85
CA PRO A 266 -21.59 3.34 -18.78
C PRO A 266 -20.48 4.13 -19.49
N LEU A 267 -19.31 4.21 -18.85
CA LEU A 267 -18.12 4.81 -19.46
C LEU A 267 -17.76 4.04 -20.74
N PRO A 268 -17.44 4.73 -21.87
CA PRO A 268 -17.03 4.09 -23.10
C PRO A 268 -15.89 3.10 -22.85
N GLN A 269 -16.05 1.85 -23.32
CA GLN A 269 -15.05 0.80 -23.08
C GLN A 269 -13.68 1.13 -23.70
N ASP A 270 -13.63 2.01 -24.71
CA ASP A 270 -12.39 2.43 -25.37
C ASP A 270 -11.51 3.33 -24.50
N ALA A 271 -12.09 4.07 -23.55
CA ALA A 271 -11.33 4.79 -22.53
C ALA A 271 -10.53 3.86 -21.59
N ARG A 272 -10.83 2.54 -21.59
CA ARG A 272 -10.14 1.54 -20.74
C ARG A 272 -8.74 1.17 -21.24
N ARG A 273 -8.35 1.54 -22.47
CA ARG A 273 -7.14 0.97 -23.13
C ARG A 273 -6.06 1.98 -23.51
N GLY A 274 -6.32 3.28 -23.49
CA GLY A 274 -5.32 4.30 -23.84
C GLY A 274 -5.45 5.52 -22.94
N GLY A 275 -4.31 6.02 -22.43
CA GLY A 275 -4.25 7.28 -21.70
C GLY A 275 -3.49 7.21 -20.37
N LEU A 276 -3.45 8.35 -19.70
CA LEU A 276 -2.71 8.60 -18.45
C LEU A 276 -3.07 7.59 -17.35
N VAL A 277 -4.36 7.33 -17.15
CA VAL A 277 -4.88 6.40 -16.12
C VAL A 277 -4.36 4.98 -16.33
N ALA A 278 -4.33 4.51 -17.59
CA ALA A 278 -3.81 3.20 -17.93
C ALA A 278 -2.28 3.15 -17.79
N ALA A 279 -1.57 4.22 -18.18
CA ALA A 279 -0.12 4.33 -18.03
C ALA A 279 0.31 4.29 -16.57
N ILE A 280 -0.33 5.08 -15.71
CA ILE A 280 -0.08 5.09 -14.25
C ILE A 280 -0.39 3.73 -13.65
N SER A 281 -1.54 3.14 -13.98
CA SER A 281 -1.94 1.84 -13.43
C SER A 281 -0.99 0.71 -13.84
N ARG A 282 -0.44 0.75 -15.07
CA ARG A 282 0.55 -0.24 -15.56
C ARG A 282 1.95 -0.05 -14.98
N ASN A 283 2.29 1.16 -14.56
CA ASN A 283 3.62 1.51 -14.01
C ASN A 283 3.52 1.96 -12.55
N ALA A 284 2.64 1.32 -11.76
CA ALA A 284 2.30 1.73 -10.39
C ALA A 284 3.52 1.93 -9.47
N LEU A 285 4.43 0.94 -9.45
CA LEU A 285 5.65 1.00 -8.63
C LEU A 285 6.57 2.16 -9.07
N LEU A 286 6.70 2.37 -10.38
CA LEU A 286 7.53 3.44 -10.93
C LEU A 286 6.93 4.81 -10.61
N HIS A 287 5.62 4.98 -10.76
CA HIS A 287 4.94 6.22 -10.37
C HIS A 287 5.17 6.53 -8.89
N PHE A 288 5.01 5.54 -8.01
CA PHE A 288 5.26 5.71 -6.59
C PHE A 288 6.72 6.08 -6.29
N LEU A 289 7.68 5.45 -6.95
CA LEU A 289 9.10 5.77 -6.77
C LEU A 289 9.43 7.18 -7.23
N CYS A 290 8.98 7.56 -8.43
CA CYS A 290 9.16 8.92 -8.95
C CYS A 290 8.54 9.97 -8.03
N ALA A 291 7.35 9.70 -7.48
CA ALA A 291 6.73 10.57 -6.50
C ALA A 291 7.62 10.73 -5.25
N ASN A 292 8.07 9.64 -4.62
CA ASN A 292 8.92 9.74 -3.43
C ASN A 292 10.24 10.48 -3.70
N LEU A 293 10.87 10.27 -4.86
CA LEU A 293 12.09 10.97 -5.25
C LEU A 293 11.83 12.46 -5.51
N MET A 294 10.75 12.80 -6.22
CA MET A 294 10.38 14.19 -6.47
C MET A 294 9.99 14.92 -5.20
N THR A 295 9.31 14.27 -4.24
CA THR A 295 9.08 14.87 -2.90
C THR A 295 10.39 15.19 -2.21
N GLY A 296 11.35 14.25 -2.19
CA GLY A 296 12.68 14.51 -1.64
C GLY A 296 13.39 15.68 -2.32
N PHE A 297 13.30 15.78 -3.65
CA PHE A 297 13.84 16.90 -4.41
C PHE A 297 13.17 18.23 -4.07
N VAL A 298 11.84 18.27 -3.98
CA VAL A 298 11.08 19.48 -3.58
C VAL A 298 11.49 19.92 -2.17
N ASN A 299 11.65 18.97 -1.23
CA ASN A 299 12.05 19.28 0.13
C ASN A 299 13.49 19.83 0.19
N LEU A 300 14.42 19.25 -0.56
CA LEU A 300 15.79 19.77 -0.66
C LEU A 300 15.83 21.17 -1.30
N LEU A 301 15.03 21.42 -2.34
CA LEU A 301 14.91 22.75 -2.94
C LEU A 301 14.34 23.78 -1.97
N ALA A 302 13.31 23.40 -1.21
CA ALA A 302 12.73 24.27 -0.18
C ALA A 302 13.74 24.60 0.92
N MET A 303 14.60 23.65 1.31
CA MET A 303 15.70 23.90 2.25
C MET A 303 16.80 24.80 1.65
N ALA A 304 17.12 24.64 0.37
CA ALA A 304 18.18 25.39 -0.31
C ALA A 304 17.77 26.83 -0.69
N SER A 305 16.46 27.10 -0.83
CA SER A 305 15.91 28.39 -1.25
C SER A 305 14.96 28.97 -0.20
N PRO A 306 15.47 29.47 0.95
CA PRO A 306 14.63 30.00 2.03
C PRO A 306 13.80 31.23 1.63
N HIS A 307 14.14 31.92 0.54
CA HIS A 307 13.37 33.04 -0.01
C HIS A 307 12.13 32.60 -0.83
N LEU A 308 12.01 31.31 -1.14
CA LEU A 308 10.84 30.75 -1.82
C LEU A 308 9.81 30.36 -0.74
N GLU A 309 9.16 31.36 -0.14
CA GLU A 309 8.11 31.17 0.88
C GLU A 309 6.83 30.60 0.23
N ILE A 310 6.89 29.35 -0.23
CA ILE A 310 5.68 28.61 -0.64
C ILE A 310 4.89 28.21 0.63
N HIS A 311 5.58 28.03 1.75
CA HIS A 311 4.99 27.64 3.03
C HIS A 311 4.15 28.78 3.62
N GLY A 312 2.90 28.48 3.99
CA GLY A 312 1.98 29.44 4.62
C GLY A 312 1.05 30.18 3.65
N HIS A 313 1.31 30.13 2.34
CA HIS A 313 0.42 30.67 1.32
C HIS A 313 -0.49 29.58 0.71
N GLN A 314 -1.73 29.49 1.17
CA GLN A 314 -2.69 28.43 0.78
C GLN A 314 -2.81 28.21 -0.74
N ILE A 315 -2.84 29.29 -1.53
CA ILE A 315 -2.92 29.22 -3.00
C ILE A 315 -1.61 28.69 -3.58
N GLY A 316 -0.46 29.17 -3.10
CA GLY A 316 0.86 28.73 -3.54
C GLY A 316 1.09 27.24 -3.26
N GLU A 317 0.75 26.77 -2.06
CA GLU A 317 0.83 25.36 -1.69
C GLU A 317 -0.10 24.50 -2.56
N THR A 318 -1.33 24.95 -2.82
CA THR A 318 -2.28 24.24 -3.69
C THR A 318 -1.75 24.12 -5.13
N VAL A 319 -1.25 25.22 -5.70
CA VAL A 319 -0.66 25.23 -7.05
C VAL A 319 0.57 24.33 -7.12
N ALA A 320 1.43 24.34 -6.10
CA ALA A 320 2.60 23.46 -6.03
C ALA A 320 2.18 21.98 -6.03
N MET A 321 1.20 21.60 -5.21
CA MET A 321 0.70 20.22 -5.14
C MET A 321 0.04 19.75 -6.45
N LEU A 322 -0.78 20.59 -7.08
CA LEU A 322 -1.43 20.27 -8.35
C LEU A 322 -0.40 20.13 -9.48
N THR A 323 0.55 21.06 -9.55
CA THR A 323 1.66 21.02 -10.51
C THR A 323 2.48 19.75 -10.33
N TYR A 324 2.80 19.40 -9.08
CA TYR A 324 3.50 18.17 -8.75
C TYR A 324 2.75 16.91 -9.20
N ALA A 325 1.45 16.81 -8.92
CA ALA A 325 0.63 15.67 -9.35
C ALA A 325 0.55 15.55 -10.88
N LEU A 326 0.47 16.68 -11.57
CA LEU A 326 0.48 16.73 -13.03
C LEU A 326 1.82 16.27 -13.60
N LEU A 327 2.94 16.83 -13.10
CA LEU A 327 4.29 16.51 -13.57
C LEU A 327 4.64 15.04 -13.35
N THR A 328 4.38 14.51 -12.16
CA THR A 328 4.61 13.08 -11.84
C THR A 328 3.78 12.16 -12.73
N SER A 329 2.51 12.52 -12.98
CA SER A 329 1.63 11.77 -13.88
C SER A 329 2.12 11.81 -15.33
N LEU A 330 2.49 12.99 -15.85
CA LEU A 330 2.97 13.18 -17.22
C LEU A 330 4.31 12.48 -17.47
N LEU A 331 5.22 12.50 -16.49
CA LEU A 331 6.49 11.77 -16.56
C LEU A 331 6.26 10.28 -16.80
N ILE A 332 5.34 9.68 -16.04
CA ILE A 332 5.01 8.25 -16.18
C ILE A 332 4.32 7.96 -17.52
N TYR A 333 3.51 8.89 -18.02
CA TYR A 333 2.93 8.77 -19.34
C TYR A 333 3.99 8.80 -20.46
N GLY A 334 4.95 9.72 -20.39
CA GLY A 334 6.08 9.80 -21.32
C GLY A 334 6.91 8.52 -21.34
N ILE A 335 7.27 8.00 -20.16
CA ILE A 335 7.98 6.71 -20.04
C ILE A 335 7.16 5.57 -20.63
N HIS A 336 5.83 5.57 -20.43
CA HIS A 336 4.96 4.55 -21.00
C HIS A 336 4.93 4.59 -22.53
N LEU A 337 4.90 5.78 -23.13
CA LEU A 337 4.95 5.95 -24.58
C LEU A 337 6.30 5.49 -25.16
N ALA A 338 7.41 5.86 -24.53
CA ALA A 338 8.75 5.44 -24.97
C ALA A 338 8.91 3.91 -24.97
N LYS A 339 8.37 3.22 -23.95
CA LYS A 339 8.33 1.75 -23.90
C LYS A 339 7.44 1.10 -24.97
N LYS A 340 6.46 1.84 -25.50
CA LYS A 340 5.56 1.35 -26.56
C LYS A 340 6.18 1.52 -27.94
N GLN A 341 6.98 2.57 -28.16
CA GLN A 341 7.69 2.82 -29.42
C GLN A 341 8.89 1.89 -29.64
N THR A 342 9.43 1.30 -28.56
CA THR A 342 10.58 0.37 -28.59
C THR A 342 10.18 -1.11 -28.73
N ARG A 343 8.89 -1.42 -28.92
CA ARG A 343 8.35 -2.76 -29.11
C ARG A 343 7.71 -2.91 -30.47
#